data_AF-A0A956N5T1-F1
#
_entry.id   AF-A0A956N5T1-F1
#
_cell.length_a   1.000
_cell.length_b   1.000
_cell.length_c   1.000
_cell.angle_alpha   90.00
_cell.angle_beta   90.00
_cell.angle_gamma   90.00
#
_symmetry.space_group_name_H-M   'P 1'
#
loop_
_entity.id
_entity.type
_entity.pdbx_description
1 polymer ?
#
loop_
_entity_poly.entity_id
_entity_poly.type
_entity_poly.pdbx_seq_one_letter_code
_entity_poly.pdbx_strand_id
1 'polypeptide(L)'
;MREPGTESGGDPREIRALADVLHASGETYRRDGDFARAAEFFRKSLEILGAAGSPDRQVEVRLDLARVLVRLGDVDEASRLVEAAREGLGGEGDPRVRAECHQLLGSIARGRGRPADAETHYNRALELYGEVRDDHGVAA
;
A
#
# COMPACT_ATOMS: atom_id res chain seq x y z
N MET A 1 -27.35 10.74 -40.24
CA MET A 1 -26.00 11.32 -40.08
C MET A 1 -25.27 10.51 -39.02
N ARG A 2 -24.14 9.89 -39.38
CA ARG A 2 -23.09 9.46 -38.43
C ARG A 2 -22.41 10.72 -37.88
N GLU A 3 -21.93 10.80 -36.64
CA GLU A 3 -20.79 10.09 -36.05
C GLU A 3 -20.83 10.11 -34.49
N PRO A 4 -19.99 9.29 -33.81
CA PRO A 4 -20.14 8.76 -32.45
C PRO A 4 -19.19 9.42 -31.41
N GLY A 5 -19.34 9.09 -30.12
CA GLY A 5 -18.39 9.55 -29.09
C GLY A 5 -18.71 9.14 -27.65
N THR A 6 -18.26 7.94 -27.27
CA THR A 6 -17.65 7.61 -25.97
C THR A 6 -18.17 8.28 -24.69
N GLU A 7 -19.04 7.58 -23.97
CA GLU A 7 -18.95 7.53 -22.49
C GLU A 7 -18.95 6.06 -22.06
N SER A 8 -17.94 5.33 -22.56
CA SER A 8 -17.48 4.08 -21.95
C SER A 8 -16.61 4.41 -20.72
N GLY A 9 -17.11 5.30 -19.86
CA GLY A 9 -16.61 5.45 -18.50
C GLY A 9 -17.59 4.67 -17.64
N GLY A 10 -17.21 3.47 -17.20
CA GLY A 10 -18.03 2.71 -16.24
C GLY A 10 -18.39 3.60 -15.05
N ASP A 11 -19.51 3.32 -14.39
CA ASP A 11 -19.92 4.10 -13.21
C ASP A 11 -18.73 4.18 -12.24
N PRO A 12 -18.34 5.36 -11.73
CA PRO A 12 -17.25 5.48 -10.75
C PRO A 12 -17.34 4.49 -9.58
N ARG A 13 -18.55 4.03 -9.25
CA ARG A 13 -18.80 2.96 -8.27
C ARG A 13 -18.38 1.58 -8.78
N GLU A 14 -18.67 1.26 -10.03
CA GLU A 14 -18.25 0.01 -10.69
C GLU A 14 -16.73 -0.02 -10.86
N ILE A 15 -16.13 1.10 -11.25
CA ILE A 15 -14.67 1.25 -11.38
C ILE A 15 -14.00 1.01 -10.01
N ARG A 16 -14.55 1.58 -8.93
CA ARG A 16 -14.03 1.35 -7.57
C ARG A 16 -14.23 -0.09 -7.11
N ALA A 17 -15.41 -0.68 -7.35
CA ALA A 17 -15.68 -2.07 -6.99
C ALA A 17 -14.74 -3.04 -7.72
N LEU A 18 -14.41 -2.75 -8.99
CA LEU A 18 -13.43 -3.53 -9.74
C LEU A 18 -12.03 -3.46 -9.10
N ALA A 19 -11.59 -2.27 -8.66
CA ALA A 19 -10.34 -2.14 -7.92
C ALA A 19 -10.35 -2.97 -6.63
N ASP A 20 -11.44 -2.94 -5.87
CA ASP A 20 -11.58 -3.70 -4.62
C ASP A 20 -11.47 -5.21 -4.84
N VAL A 21 -12.09 -5.72 -5.91
CA VAL A 21 -12.00 -7.13 -6.29
C VAL A 21 -10.58 -7.51 -6.71
N LEU A 22 -9.89 -6.64 -7.44
CA LEU A 22 -8.49 -6.86 -7.83
C LEU A 22 -7.57 -6.85 -6.60
N HIS A 23 -7.77 -5.91 -5.67
CA HIS A 23 -7.04 -5.86 -4.41
C HIS A 23 -7.25 -7.14 -3.59
N ALA A 24 -8.50 -7.59 -3.43
CA ALA A 24 -8.82 -8.84 -2.73
C ALA A 24 -8.22 -10.09 -3.41
N SER A 25 -8.15 -10.09 -4.74
CA SER A 25 -7.48 -11.16 -5.51
C SER A 25 -5.98 -11.15 -5.24
N GLY A 26 -5.35 -9.98 -5.23
CA GLY A 26 -3.94 -9.83 -4.88
C GLY A 26 -3.62 -10.31 -3.47
N GLU A 27 -4.49 -10.00 -2.50
CA GLU A 27 -4.39 -10.47 -1.12
C GLU A 27 -4.49 -11.99 -1.02
N THR A 28 -5.38 -12.60 -1.81
CA THR A 28 -5.52 -14.07 -1.89
C THR A 28 -4.23 -14.72 -2.38
N TYR A 29 -3.69 -14.25 -3.52
CA TYR A 29 -2.42 -14.75 -4.04
C TYR A 29 -1.25 -14.51 -3.10
N ARG A 30 -1.24 -13.39 -2.37
CA ARG A 30 -0.22 -13.10 -1.36
C ARG A 30 -0.25 -14.13 -0.23
N ARG A 31 -1.44 -14.54 0.22
CA ARG A 31 -1.62 -15.58 1.25
C ARG A 31 -1.20 -16.97 0.75
N ASP A 32 -1.47 -17.25 -0.52
CA ASP A 32 -1.03 -18.48 -1.18
C ASP A 32 0.48 -18.51 -1.46
N GLY A 33 1.18 -17.40 -1.24
CA GLY A 33 2.62 -17.25 -1.47
C GLY A 33 3.00 -16.97 -2.91
N ASP A 34 2.03 -16.81 -3.82
CA ASP A 34 2.26 -16.39 -5.20
C ASP A 34 2.40 -14.87 -5.27
N PHE A 35 3.57 -14.40 -4.84
CA PHE A 35 3.90 -12.98 -4.78
C PHE A 35 3.91 -12.33 -6.16
N ALA A 36 4.27 -13.05 -7.22
CA ALA A 36 4.27 -12.50 -8.58
C ALA A 36 2.86 -12.15 -9.04
N ARG A 37 1.90 -13.07 -8.89
CA ARG A 37 0.49 -12.79 -9.21
C ARG A 37 -0.09 -11.74 -8.28
N ALA A 38 0.21 -11.78 -6.98
CA ALA A 38 -0.24 -10.74 -6.05
C ALA A 38 0.17 -9.34 -6.52
N ALA A 39 1.43 -9.16 -6.92
CA ALA A 39 1.92 -7.88 -7.43
C ALA A 39 1.20 -7.42 -8.71
N GLU A 40 0.89 -8.34 -9.63
CA GLU A 40 0.12 -8.03 -10.83
C GLU A 40 -1.27 -7.48 -10.49
N PHE A 41 -2.00 -8.15 -9.60
CA PHE A 41 -3.35 -7.73 -9.21
C PHE A 41 -3.35 -6.40 -8.45
N PHE A 42 -2.38 -6.17 -7.55
CA PHE A 42 -2.25 -4.88 -6.88
C PHE A 42 -1.91 -3.73 -7.84
N ARG A 43 -1.05 -3.95 -8.85
CA ARG A 43 -0.77 -2.92 -9.88
C ARG A 43 -2.02 -2.55 -10.68
N LYS A 44 -2.81 -3.54 -11.10
CA LYS A 44 -4.11 -3.30 -11.78
C LYS A 44 -5.08 -2.53 -10.90
N SER A 45 -5.16 -2.87 -9.61
CA SER A 45 -5.98 -2.13 -8.65
C SER A 45 -5.51 -0.67 -8.52
N LEU A 46 -4.19 -0.42 -8.46
CA LEU A 46 -3.65 0.94 -8.36
C LEU A 46 -3.92 1.78 -9.59
N GLU A 47 -3.81 1.20 -10.79
CA GLU A 47 -4.13 1.89 -12.05
C GLU A 47 -5.57 2.40 -12.05
N ILE A 48 -6.51 1.54 -11.64
CA ILE A 48 -7.94 1.87 -11.58
C ILE A 48 -8.22 2.91 -10.50
N LEU A 49 -7.64 2.77 -9.30
CA LEU A 49 -7.80 3.75 -8.22
C LEU A 49 -7.18 5.12 -8.56
N GLY A 50 -6.12 5.12 -9.38
CA GLY A 50 -5.52 6.30 -9.98
C GLY A 50 -6.51 7.05 -10.87
N ALA A 51 -7.10 6.33 -11.84
CA ALA A 51 -8.11 6.88 -12.74
C ALA A 51 -9.39 7.33 -12.00
N ALA A 52 -9.77 6.63 -10.93
CA ALA A 52 -10.96 6.93 -10.12
C ALA A 52 -10.75 8.03 -9.06
N GLY A 53 -9.56 8.63 -8.95
CA GLY A 53 -9.28 9.70 -8.00
C GLY A 53 -9.50 9.32 -6.53
N SER A 54 -9.10 8.10 -6.13
CA SER A 54 -9.30 7.57 -4.77
C SER A 54 -7.98 7.45 -4.00
N PRO A 55 -7.34 8.57 -3.59
CA PRO A 55 -5.98 8.58 -3.04
C PRO A 55 -5.84 7.76 -1.75
N ASP A 56 -6.84 7.78 -0.86
CA ASP A 56 -6.82 7.05 0.41
C ASP A 56 -6.67 5.53 0.18
N ARG A 57 -7.46 4.98 -0.75
CA ARG A 57 -7.37 3.55 -1.11
C ARG A 57 -6.06 3.21 -1.82
N GLN A 58 -5.47 4.17 -2.56
CA GLN A 58 -4.16 3.94 -3.17
C GLN A 58 -3.06 3.78 -2.12
N VAL A 59 -3.17 4.42 -0.94
CA VAL A 59 -2.18 4.24 0.15
C VAL A 59 -2.12 2.78 0.58
N GLU A 60 -3.26 2.17 0.89
CA GLU A 60 -3.34 0.77 1.31
C GLU A 60 -2.76 -0.18 0.26
N VAL A 61 -3.21 -0.06 -0.99
CA VAL A 61 -2.76 -0.95 -2.08
C VAL A 61 -1.28 -0.76 -2.40
N ARG A 62 -0.73 0.46 -2.24
CA ARG A 62 0.72 0.70 -2.37
C ARG A 62 1.53 -0.05 -1.31
N LEU A 63 1.07 -0.05 -0.05
CA LEU A 63 1.76 -0.75 1.03
C LEU A 63 1.70 -2.27 0.84
N ASP A 64 0.57 -2.81 0.39
CA ASP A 64 0.44 -4.23 0.07
C ASP A 64 1.33 -4.66 -1.11
N LEU A 65 1.37 -3.85 -2.17
CA LEU A 65 2.28 -4.08 -3.28
C LEU A 65 3.75 -4.00 -2.84
N ALA A 66 4.13 -2.98 -2.07
CA ALA A 66 5.48 -2.85 -1.55
C ALA A 66 5.89 -4.05 -0.69
N ARG A 67 4.99 -4.55 0.17
CA ARG A 67 5.21 -5.74 0.99
C ARG A 67 5.52 -6.97 0.13
N VAL A 68 4.80 -7.15 -0.96
CA VAL A 68 5.02 -8.25 -1.91
C VAL A 68 6.31 -8.07 -2.68
N LEU A 69 6.64 -6.85 -3.12
CA LEU A 69 7.88 -6.56 -3.85
C LEU A 69 9.13 -6.78 -2.98
N VAL A 70 9.08 -6.45 -1.69
CA VAL A 70 10.14 -6.81 -0.74
C VAL A 70 10.37 -8.31 -0.68
N ARG A 71 9.30 -9.12 -0.76
CA ARG A 71 9.42 -10.60 -0.80
C ARG A 71 9.98 -11.12 -2.12
N LEU A 72 9.73 -10.42 -3.22
CA LEU A 72 10.29 -10.70 -4.54
C LEU A 72 11.72 -10.18 -4.71
N GLY A 73 12.21 -9.35 -3.78
CA GLY A 73 13.54 -8.72 -3.83
C GLY A 73 13.59 -7.42 -4.61
N ASP A 74 12.48 -6.93 -5.15
CA ASP A 74 12.39 -5.62 -5.82
C ASP A 74 12.23 -4.49 -4.79
N VAL A 75 13.31 -4.26 -4.06
CA VAL A 75 13.36 -3.27 -2.97
C VAL A 75 13.31 -1.83 -3.47
N ASP A 76 13.63 -1.58 -4.75
CA ASP A 76 13.67 -0.24 -5.33
C ASP A 76 12.28 0.24 -5.76
N GLU A 77 11.46 -0.62 -6.38
CA GLU A 77 10.04 -0.32 -6.59
C GLU A 77 9.30 -0.24 -5.25
N ALA A 78 9.58 -1.15 -4.31
CA ALA A 78 8.97 -1.10 -2.98
C ALA A 78 9.24 0.22 -2.25
N SER A 79 10.48 0.75 -2.30
CA SER A 79 10.85 2.04 -1.68
C SER A 79 10.01 3.19 -2.24
N ARG A 80 9.87 3.26 -3.56
CA ARG A 80 9.08 4.30 -4.24
C ARG A 80 7.60 4.23 -3.86
N LEU A 81 7.04 3.03 -3.75
CA LEU A 81 5.65 2.83 -3.36
C LEU A 81 5.39 3.24 -1.91
N VAL A 82 6.31 2.94 -0.99
CA VAL A 82 6.19 3.36 0.41
C VAL A 82 6.32 4.87 0.55
N GLU A 83 7.21 5.51 -0.21
CA GLU A 83 7.34 6.97 -0.24
C GLU A 83 6.05 7.63 -0.76
N ALA A 84 5.49 7.13 -1.87
CA ALA A 84 4.21 7.62 -2.40
C ALA A 84 3.03 7.36 -1.45
N ALA A 85 3.04 6.25 -0.72
CA ALA A 85 2.04 5.97 0.31
C ALA A 85 2.13 6.98 1.47
N ARG A 86 3.35 7.33 1.91
CA ARG A 86 3.57 8.34 2.96
C ARG A 86 3.15 9.73 2.52
N GLU A 87 3.41 10.10 1.26
CA GLU A 87 2.96 11.37 0.70
C GLU A 87 1.44 11.44 0.66
N GLY A 88 0.78 10.37 0.19
CA GLY A 88 -0.69 10.30 0.13
C GLY A 88 -1.36 10.27 1.52
N LEU A 89 -0.69 9.70 2.52
CA LEU A 89 -1.18 9.64 3.90
C LEU A 89 -1.10 11.00 4.63
N GLY A 90 -0.16 11.86 4.24
CA GLY A 90 0.08 13.15 4.89
C GLY A 90 0.65 13.05 6.33
N GLY A 91 0.82 14.20 6.97
CA GLY A 91 1.41 14.30 8.32
C GLY A 91 0.52 13.82 9.46
N GLU A 92 -0.80 13.85 9.27
CA GLU A 92 -1.83 13.50 10.26
C GLU A 92 -2.53 12.17 9.98
N GLY A 93 -2.07 11.42 8.99
CA GLY A 93 -2.70 10.14 8.64
C GLY A 93 -2.51 9.07 9.72
N ASP A 94 -3.33 8.02 9.62
CA ASP A 94 -3.45 6.94 10.62
C ASP A 94 -2.07 6.48 11.14
N PRO A 95 -1.80 6.62 12.45
CA PRO A 95 -0.54 6.18 13.06
C PRO A 95 -0.22 4.70 12.79
N ARG A 96 -1.23 3.84 12.62
CA ARG A 96 -1.04 2.42 12.22
C ARG A 96 -0.45 2.30 10.82
N VAL A 97 -0.96 3.06 9.87
CA VAL A 97 -0.48 3.08 8.48
C VAL A 97 0.92 3.72 8.42
N ARG A 98 1.18 4.74 9.24
CA ARG A 98 2.53 5.32 9.40
C ARG A 98 3.52 4.31 9.97
N ALA A 99 3.12 3.54 10.97
CA ALA A 99 3.94 2.47 11.54
C ALA A 99 4.25 1.39 10.49
N GLU A 100 3.27 1.01 9.69
CA GLU A 100 3.45 0.06 8.59
C GLU A 100 4.44 0.56 7.52
N CYS A 101 4.34 1.83 7.13
CA CYS A 101 5.33 2.46 6.25
C CYS A 101 6.75 2.31 6.80
N HIS A 102 6.92 2.59 8.10
CA HIS A 102 8.22 2.45 8.77
C HIS A 102 8.69 0.99 8.84
N GLN A 103 7.81 0.02 9.06
CA GLN A 103 8.18 -1.39 9.01
C GLN A 103 8.66 -1.83 7.61
N LEU A 104 8.00 -1.37 6.56
CA LEU A 104 8.40 -1.69 5.18
C LEU A 104 9.73 -1.03 4.83
N LEU A 105 9.96 0.23 5.21
CA LEU A 105 11.25 0.89 5.05
C LEU A 105 12.37 0.16 5.79
N GLY A 106 12.10 -0.34 7.01
CA GLY A 106 13.06 -1.17 7.73
C GLY A 106 13.39 -2.47 6.99
N SER A 107 12.38 -3.11 6.40
CA SER A 107 12.57 -4.33 5.61
C SER A 107 13.37 -4.08 4.33
N ILE A 108 13.10 -2.96 3.66
CA ILE A 108 13.82 -2.49 2.47
C ILE A 108 15.28 -2.16 2.82
N ALA A 109 15.52 -1.43 3.90
CA ALA A 109 16.86 -1.09 4.36
C ALA A 109 17.68 -2.36 4.69
N ARG A 110 17.06 -3.36 5.34
CA ARG A 110 17.67 -4.66 5.58
C ARG A 110 18.00 -5.38 4.26
N GLY A 111 17.09 -5.39 3.30
CA GLY A 111 17.31 -5.97 1.97
C GLY A 111 18.46 -5.30 1.20
N ARG A 112 18.67 -4.00 1.42
CA ARG A 112 19.79 -3.21 0.86
C ARG A 112 21.10 -3.34 1.65
N GLY A 113 21.17 -4.18 2.69
CA GLY A 113 22.36 -4.34 3.51
C GLY A 113 22.66 -3.14 4.42
N ARG A 114 21.65 -2.35 4.78
CA ARG A 114 21.74 -1.17 5.66
C ARG A 114 21.05 -1.43 7.01
N PRO A 115 21.65 -2.23 7.91
CA PRO A 115 21.00 -2.66 9.15
C PRO A 115 20.75 -1.52 10.15
N ALA A 116 21.61 -0.51 10.22
CA ALA A 116 21.43 0.64 11.12
C ALA A 116 20.20 1.49 10.74
N ASP A 117 19.98 1.69 9.44
CA ASP A 117 18.78 2.38 8.95
C ASP A 117 17.53 1.51 9.16
N ALA A 118 17.67 0.19 9.02
CA ALA A 118 16.58 -0.74 9.30
C ALA A 118 16.13 -0.66 10.77
N GLU A 119 17.08 -0.67 11.70
CA GLU A 119 16.82 -0.53 13.14
C GLU A 119 16.12 0.79 13.46
N THR A 120 16.59 1.90 12.89
CA THR A 120 15.97 3.22 13.06
C THR A 120 14.50 3.20 12.62
N HIS A 121 14.21 2.59 11.46
CA HIS A 121 12.85 2.48 10.96
C HIS A 121 11.98 1.52 11.77
N TYR A 122 12.50 0.38 12.23
CA TYR A 122 11.75 -0.53 13.08
C TYR A 122 11.42 0.08 14.45
N ASN A 123 12.37 0.80 15.06
CA ASN A 123 12.13 1.50 16.32
C ASN A 123 11.01 2.54 16.17
N ARG A 124 11.04 3.32 15.07
CA ARG A 124 9.96 4.28 14.82
C ARG A 124 8.59 3.63 14.60
N ALA A 125 8.54 2.47 13.95
CA ALA A 125 7.30 1.71 13.82
C ALA A 125 6.78 1.20 15.17
N LEU A 126 7.68 0.72 16.05
CA LEU A 126 7.32 0.25 17.38
C LEU A 126 6.77 1.37 18.26
N GLU A 127 7.37 2.56 18.22
CA GLU A 127 6.86 3.75 18.91
C GLU A 127 5.42 4.06 18.49
N LEU A 128 5.18 4.15 17.18
CA LEU A 128 3.84 4.46 16.64
C LEU A 128 2.80 3.38 16.98
N TYR A 129 3.17 2.09 16.94
CA TYR A 129 2.27 1.02 17.41
C TYR A 129 2.02 1.06 18.91
N GLY A 130 2.96 1.56 19.70
CA GLY A 130 2.81 1.81 21.13
C GLY A 130 1.80 2.92 21.40
N GLU A 131 1.96 4.07 20.77
CA GLU A 131 1.04 5.23 20.86
C GLU A 131 -0.42 4.80 20.59
N VAL A 132 -0.65 4.06 19.50
CA VAL A 132 -1.98 3.53 19.14
C VAL A 132 -2.56 2.61 20.22
N ARG A 133 -1.72 1.77 20.84
CA ARG A 133 -2.16 0.81 21.85
C ARG A 133 -2.53 1.50 23.15
N ASP A 134 -1.74 2.51 23.53
CA ASP A 134 -1.96 3.28 24.74
C ASP A 134 -3.22 4.14 24.61
N ASP A 135 -3.49 4.73 23.44
CA ASP A 135 -4.73 5.49 23.17
C ASP A 135 -6.02 4.65 23.30
N HIS A 136 -5.95 3.34 23.03
CA HIS A 136 -7.09 2.42 23.21
C HIS A 136 -7.16 1.85 24.64
N GLY A 137 -6.14 2.07 25.45
CA GLY A 137 -6.02 1.59 26.82
C GLY A 137 -6.48 2.57 27.89
N VAL A 138 -6.84 3.81 27.55
CA VAL A 138 -7.23 4.87 28.51
C VAL A 138 -8.74 4.93 28.82
N ALA A 139 -9.46 3.81 28.65
CA ALA A 139 -10.83 3.68 29.15
C ALA A 139 -10.82 2.86 30.46
N ALA A 140 -10.61 3.54 31.59
CA ALA A 140 -10.83 3.01 32.94
C ALA A 140 -11.72 3.96 33.73
#